data_AF-A0ABD5SXV1-F1
#
_entry.id   AF-A0ABD5SXV1-F1
#
_cell.length_a   1.000
_cell.length_b   1.000
_cell.length_c   1.000
_cell.angle_alpha   90.00
_cell.angle_beta   90.00
_cell.angle_gamma   90.00
#
_symmetry.space_group_name_H-M   'P 1'
#
loop_
_entity.id
_entity.type
_entity.pdbx_description
1 polymer ?
#
loop_
_entity_poly.entity_id
_entity_poly.type
_entity_poly.pdbx_seq_one_letter_code
_entity_poly.pdbx_strand_id
1 'polypeptide(L)'
;MARRSVLFTPGDRPEMCRKAPGSGADVIVFDLEDAVAPKRKAEARETVRDVLSDPHFDPDCEVCVRVNAIDAAAGTAPADDLEGLLGDGEDALESLMLPKVDSPDDVRALVDELDNYDASLPVFALLESAAGILAAPEIAAVPAT
;
A
#
# COMPACT_ATOMS: atom_id res chain seq x y z
N MET A 1 -1.57 -17.44 -2.24
CA MET A 1 -1.82 -17.58 -3.69
C MET A 1 -0.51 -17.29 -4.44
N ALA A 2 -0.36 -17.61 -5.73
CA ALA A 2 0.84 -17.22 -6.47
C ALA A 2 0.70 -15.77 -6.96
N ARG A 3 1.67 -14.89 -6.66
CA ARG A 3 1.69 -13.47 -7.09
C ARG A 3 2.35 -13.31 -8.48
N ARG A 4 1.72 -13.82 -9.55
CA ARG A 4 2.33 -13.85 -10.91
C ARG A 4 2.11 -12.54 -11.67
N SER A 5 1.09 -11.79 -11.29
CA SER A 5 0.70 -10.52 -11.89
C SER A 5 0.29 -9.51 -10.82
N VAL A 6 0.78 -8.28 -10.95
CA VAL A 6 0.52 -7.17 -10.04
C VAL A 6 0.01 -5.99 -10.88
N LEU A 7 -1.26 -5.61 -10.69
CA LEU A 7 -1.92 -4.55 -11.45
C LEU A 7 -2.06 -3.28 -10.62
N PHE A 8 -1.45 -2.18 -11.07
CA PHE A 8 -1.56 -0.88 -10.42
C PHE A 8 -2.76 -0.08 -10.92
N THR A 9 -3.45 0.56 -9.99
CA THR A 9 -4.56 1.49 -10.26
C THR A 9 -4.39 2.75 -9.41
N PRO A 10 -4.50 3.97 -9.97
CA PRO A 10 -4.43 5.19 -9.18
C PRO A 10 -5.54 5.22 -8.13
N GLY A 11 -5.19 5.47 -6.86
CA GLY A 11 -6.13 5.49 -5.74
C GLY A 11 -7.18 6.61 -5.84
N ASP A 12 -6.92 7.63 -6.65
CA ASP A 12 -7.81 8.77 -6.90
C ASP A 12 -8.81 8.54 -8.06
N ARG A 13 -9.02 7.27 -8.46
CA ARG A 13 -9.90 6.81 -9.56
C ARG A 13 -10.84 5.69 -9.08
N PRO A 14 -11.96 6.01 -8.39
CA PRO A 14 -12.85 5.00 -7.81
C PRO A 14 -13.40 4.01 -8.84
N GLU A 15 -13.68 4.48 -10.05
CA GLU A 15 -14.18 3.65 -11.15
C GLU A 15 -13.17 2.61 -11.63
N MET A 16 -11.87 2.91 -11.51
CA MET A 16 -10.81 1.97 -11.86
C MET A 16 -10.58 1.00 -10.70
N CYS A 17 -10.54 1.49 -9.45
CA CYS A 17 -10.35 0.63 -8.28
C CYS A 17 -11.43 -0.47 -8.21
N ARG A 18 -12.69 -0.10 -8.45
CA ARG A 18 -13.82 -1.05 -8.45
C ARG A 18 -13.82 -2.04 -9.62
N LYS A 19 -13.13 -1.72 -10.72
CA LYS A 19 -13.00 -2.61 -11.89
C LYS A 19 -11.77 -3.51 -11.82
N ALA A 20 -10.74 -3.14 -11.06
CA ALA A 20 -9.47 -3.85 -10.98
C ALA A 20 -9.61 -5.35 -10.66
N PRO A 21 -10.50 -5.80 -9.75
CA PRO A 21 -10.69 -7.22 -9.48
C PRO A 21 -11.11 -8.03 -10.72
N GLY A 22 -11.84 -7.41 -11.67
CA GLY A 22 -12.26 -8.05 -12.91
C GLY A 22 -11.15 -8.26 -13.95
N SER A 23 -9.91 -7.84 -13.66
CA SER A 23 -8.77 -7.97 -14.58
C SER A 23 -8.19 -9.39 -14.66
N GLY A 24 -8.43 -10.22 -13.62
CA GLY A 24 -7.78 -11.52 -13.46
C GLY A 24 -6.32 -11.45 -12.98
N ALA A 25 -5.88 -10.29 -12.47
CA ALA A 25 -4.58 -10.16 -11.80
C ALA A 25 -4.57 -10.91 -10.46
N ASP A 26 -3.41 -11.42 -10.05
CA ASP A 26 -3.26 -12.10 -8.75
C ASP A 26 -3.20 -11.10 -7.58
N VAL A 27 -2.66 -9.91 -7.85
CA VAL A 27 -2.60 -8.79 -6.90
C VAL A 27 -3.08 -7.52 -7.61
N ILE A 28 -3.98 -6.78 -6.97
CA ILE A 28 -4.32 -5.42 -7.37
C ILE A 28 -3.70 -4.44 -6.38
N VAL A 29 -3.11 -3.35 -6.87
CA VAL A 29 -2.48 -2.32 -6.06
C VAL A 29 -3.22 -1.02 -6.26
N PHE A 30 -3.85 -0.51 -5.21
CA PHE A 30 -4.33 0.87 -5.19
C PHE A 30 -3.18 1.79 -4.81
N ASP A 31 -2.81 2.66 -5.74
CA ASP A 31 -1.62 3.49 -5.64
C ASP A 31 -1.95 4.85 -5.03
N LEU A 32 -1.44 5.12 -3.84
CA LEU A 32 -1.50 6.44 -3.20
C LEU A 32 -0.26 7.28 -3.48
N GLU A 33 0.74 6.74 -4.17
CA GLU A 33 2.05 7.34 -4.38
C GLU A 33 2.16 8.03 -5.76
N ASP A 34 3.06 7.62 -6.65
CA ASP A 34 3.42 8.38 -7.87
C ASP A 34 2.27 8.54 -8.88
N ALA A 35 1.25 7.65 -8.87
CA ALA A 35 0.08 7.82 -9.73
C ALA A 35 -0.90 8.91 -9.26
N VAL A 36 -0.70 9.47 -8.05
CA VAL A 36 -1.60 10.47 -7.45
C VAL A 36 -0.86 11.80 -7.31
N ALA A 37 -1.45 12.87 -7.87
CA ALA A 37 -0.91 14.20 -7.72
C ALA A 37 -0.91 14.65 -6.24
N PRO A 38 0.10 15.40 -5.75
CA PRO A 38 0.20 15.78 -4.33
C PRO A 38 -1.07 16.41 -3.74
N LYS A 39 -1.78 17.24 -4.53
CA LYS A 39 -3.02 17.91 -4.10
C LYS A 39 -4.23 16.96 -3.97
N ARG A 40 -4.14 15.73 -4.48
CA ARG A 40 -5.21 14.73 -4.47
C ARG A 40 -4.95 13.59 -3.49
N LYS A 41 -3.85 13.62 -2.72
CA LYS A 41 -3.49 12.54 -1.78
C LYS A 41 -4.58 12.27 -0.75
N ALA A 42 -5.16 13.32 -0.17
CA ALA A 42 -6.27 13.20 0.76
C ALA A 42 -7.51 12.56 0.10
N GLU A 43 -7.92 13.06 -1.07
CA GLU A 43 -9.04 12.49 -1.85
C GLU A 43 -8.78 11.03 -2.24
N ALA A 44 -7.54 10.67 -2.57
CA ALA A 44 -7.15 9.30 -2.89
C ALA A 44 -7.29 8.36 -1.70
N ARG A 45 -6.89 8.79 -0.49
CA ARG A 45 -7.08 8.01 0.74
C ARG A 45 -8.56 7.77 1.02
N GLU A 46 -9.37 8.82 0.96
CA GLU A 46 -10.82 8.72 1.12
C GLU A 46 -11.43 7.75 0.09
N THR A 47 -11.03 7.88 -1.17
CA THR A 47 -11.49 7.00 -2.26
C THR A 47 -11.13 5.53 -2.00
N VAL A 48 -9.87 5.27 -1.62
CA VAL A 48 -9.41 3.91 -1.35
C VAL A 48 -10.13 3.34 -0.12
N ARG A 49 -10.28 4.12 0.96
CA ARG A 49 -11.03 3.72 2.14
C ARG A 49 -12.48 3.38 1.81
N ASP A 50 -13.15 4.20 1.02
CA ASP A 50 -14.54 3.98 0.58
C ASP A 50 -14.69 2.71 -0.25
N VAL A 51 -13.68 2.33 -1.04
CA VAL A 51 -13.69 1.08 -1.81
C VAL A 51 -13.43 -0.12 -0.90
N LEU A 52 -12.43 -0.05 -0.04
CA LEU A 52 -12.01 -1.16 0.84
C LEU A 52 -13.05 -1.50 1.91
N SER A 53 -13.82 -0.49 2.36
CA SER A 53 -14.86 -0.65 3.39
C SER A 53 -16.25 -0.95 2.84
N ASP A 54 -16.42 -1.00 1.50
CA ASP A 54 -17.69 -1.34 0.87
C ASP A 54 -17.96 -2.86 0.99
N PRO A 55 -19.05 -3.29 1.65
CA PRO A 55 -19.37 -4.71 1.80
C PRO A 55 -19.65 -5.44 0.47
N HIS A 56 -19.83 -4.73 -0.64
CA HIS A 56 -19.99 -5.30 -1.97
C HIS A 56 -18.68 -5.38 -2.76
N PHE A 57 -17.57 -4.84 -2.23
CA PHE A 57 -16.25 -5.00 -2.80
C PHE A 57 -15.66 -6.33 -2.32
N ASP A 58 -15.88 -7.38 -3.11
CA ASP A 58 -15.50 -8.77 -2.82
C ASP A 58 -14.53 -9.31 -3.89
N PRO A 59 -13.24 -8.93 -3.84
CA PRO A 59 -12.25 -9.36 -4.82
C PRO A 59 -11.80 -10.81 -4.59
N ASP A 60 -11.63 -11.58 -5.67
CA ASP A 60 -11.04 -12.94 -5.65
C ASP A 60 -9.51 -12.90 -5.90
N CYS A 61 -8.85 -11.82 -5.46
CA CYS A 61 -7.42 -11.57 -5.65
C CYS A 61 -6.86 -10.76 -4.47
N GLU A 62 -5.54 -10.79 -4.28
CA GLU A 62 -4.90 -10.06 -3.18
C GLU A 62 -5.05 -8.54 -3.37
N VAL A 63 -5.62 -7.85 -2.38
CA VAL A 63 -5.72 -6.38 -2.40
C VAL A 63 -4.55 -5.76 -1.65
N CYS A 64 -3.79 -4.97 -2.38
CA CYS A 64 -2.63 -4.25 -1.87
C CYS A 64 -2.85 -2.74 -1.99
N VAL A 65 -2.31 -1.97 -1.05
CA VAL A 65 -2.21 -0.51 -1.18
C VAL A 65 -0.74 -0.09 -1.20
N ARG A 66 -0.34 0.67 -2.21
CA ARG A 66 0.97 1.33 -2.22
C ARG A 66 0.86 2.66 -1.50
N VAL A 67 1.47 2.72 -0.32
CA VAL A 67 1.53 3.92 0.52
C VAL A 67 2.61 4.87 0.02
N ASN A 68 2.57 6.11 0.48
CA ASN A 68 3.58 7.12 0.23
C ASN A 68 4.81 6.84 1.09
N ALA A 69 5.99 7.08 0.52
CA ALA A 69 7.20 7.26 1.32
C ALA A 69 7.16 8.60 2.09
N ILE A 70 8.07 8.75 3.05
CA ILE A 70 8.31 10.03 3.71
C ILE A 70 8.87 11.03 2.68
N ASP A 71 8.10 12.08 2.37
CA ASP A 71 8.52 13.19 1.52
C ASP A 71 8.08 14.52 2.17
N ALA A 72 9.06 15.25 2.70
CA ALA A 72 8.82 16.54 3.36
C ALA A 72 8.38 17.64 2.39
N ALA A 73 8.75 17.56 1.10
CA ALA A 73 8.35 18.55 0.10
C ALA A 73 6.91 18.33 -0.36
N ALA A 74 6.50 17.07 -0.49
CA ALA A 74 5.11 16.70 -0.77
C ALA A 74 4.22 16.75 0.48
N GLY A 75 4.81 16.73 1.69
CA GLY A 75 4.10 16.69 2.95
C GLY A 75 3.37 15.36 3.16
N THR A 76 3.99 14.25 2.76
CA THR A 76 3.41 12.91 2.84
C THR A 76 4.27 11.99 3.69
N ALA A 77 3.63 11.14 4.48
CA ALA A 77 4.26 10.03 5.17
C ALA A 77 3.35 8.78 5.11
N PRO A 78 3.91 7.56 5.31
CA PRO A 78 3.11 6.35 5.43
C PRO A 78 2.03 6.45 6.51
N ALA A 79 2.33 7.12 7.64
CA ALA A 79 1.38 7.30 8.75
C ALA A 79 0.09 8.01 8.33
N ASP A 80 0.17 9.03 7.44
CA ASP A 80 -1.02 9.74 6.94
C ASP A 80 -1.91 8.82 6.10
N ASP A 81 -1.29 7.87 5.37
CA ASP A 81 -2.02 6.88 4.59
C ASP A 81 -2.65 5.84 5.52
N LEU A 82 -1.91 5.34 6.51
CA LEU A 82 -2.44 4.37 7.48
C LEU A 82 -3.61 4.93 8.29
N GLU A 83 -3.54 6.19 8.74
CA GLU A 83 -4.67 6.86 9.41
C GLU A 83 -5.91 6.93 8.50
N GLY A 84 -5.73 7.17 7.20
CA GLY A 84 -6.83 7.23 6.25
C GLY A 84 -7.36 5.85 5.82
N LEU A 85 -6.53 4.81 5.89
CA LEU A 85 -6.84 3.47 5.39
C LEU A 85 -7.33 2.52 6.46
N LEU A 86 -6.76 2.57 7.67
CA LEU A 86 -7.05 1.64 8.77
C LEU A 86 -8.09 2.28 9.69
N GLY A 87 -9.23 1.61 9.84
CA GLY A 87 -10.33 2.05 10.70
C GLY A 87 -11.01 0.87 11.37
N ASP A 88 -12.11 1.13 12.07
CA ASP A 88 -12.87 0.08 12.76
C ASP A 88 -13.62 -0.81 11.74
N GLY A 89 -13.18 -2.06 11.53
CA GLY A 89 -13.92 -3.04 10.71
C GLY A 89 -13.06 -4.15 10.08
N GLU A 90 -13.73 -5.09 9.41
CA GLU A 90 -13.08 -6.01 8.48
C GLU A 90 -13.03 -5.31 7.11
N ASP A 91 -11.83 -4.93 6.65
CA ASP A 91 -11.62 -4.32 5.34
C ASP A 91 -10.97 -5.32 4.38
N ALA A 92 -11.15 -5.11 3.07
CA ALA A 92 -10.58 -5.97 2.05
C ALA A 92 -9.04 -5.86 1.89
N LEU A 93 -8.35 -5.06 2.71
CA LEU A 93 -6.91 -4.82 2.60
C LEU A 93 -6.09 -6.01 3.12
N GLU A 94 -5.25 -6.59 2.28
CA GLU A 94 -4.48 -7.80 2.61
C GLU A 94 -2.97 -7.58 2.67
N SER A 95 -2.45 -6.52 2.04
CA SER A 95 -1.02 -6.20 2.07
C SER A 95 -0.75 -4.72 1.81
N LEU A 96 0.44 -4.27 2.20
CA LEU A 96 0.95 -2.95 1.86
C LEU A 96 2.15 -3.04 0.93
N MET A 97 2.36 -1.99 0.17
CA MET A 97 3.53 -1.82 -0.66
C MET A 97 4.24 -0.52 -0.26
N LEU A 98 5.49 -0.64 0.20
CA LEU A 98 6.30 0.48 0.66
C LEU A 98 7.30 0.85 -0.46
N PRO A 99 7.17 2.04 -1.10
CA PRO A 99 8.14 2.53 -2.07
C PRO A 99 9.44 3.00 -1.38
N LYS A 100 10.50 3.16 -2.17
CA LYS A 100 11.78 3.78 -1.74
C LYS A 100 12.39 3.13 -0.50
N VAL A 101 12.32 1.81 -0.38
CA VAL A 101 12.94 1.09 0.74
C VAL A 101 14.45 1.02 0.52
N ASP A 102 15.20 1.71 1.37
CA ASP A 102 16.66 1.80 1.29
C ASP A 102 17.34 0.99 2.39
N SER A 103 16.61 0.64 3.45
CA SER A 103 17.11 -0.08 4.61
C SER A 103 16.03 -0.95 5.29
N PRO A 104 16.42 -1.91 6.13
CA PRO A 104 15.48 -2.69 6.93
C PRO A 104 14.68 -1.83 7.92
N ASP A 105 15.23 -0.70 8.34
CA ASP A 105 14.58 0.20 9.31
C ASP A 105 13.36 0.91 8.71
N ASP A 106 13.33 1.11 7.39
CA ASP A 106 12.16 1.68 6.71
C ASP A 106 10.94 0.75 6.83
N VAL A 107 11.16 -0.55 6.67
CA VAL A 107 10.10 -1.56 6.85
C VAL A 107 9.70 -1.68 8.32
N ARG A 108 10.66 -1.66 9.25
CA ARG A 108 10.37 -1.71 10.69
C ARG A 108 9.55 -0.51 11.13
N ALA A 109 9.87 0.69 10.65
CA ALA A 109 9.12 1.89 10.97
C ALA A 109 7.66 1.80 10.49
N LEU A 110 7.41 1.20 9.31
CA LEU A 110 6.05 0.95 8.85
C LEU A 110 5.33 -0.08 9.73
N VAL A 111 6.01 -1.15 10.14
CA VAL A 111 5.44 -2.17 11.04
C VAL A 111 5.11 -1.58 12.41
N ASP A 112 6.02 -0.79 12.99
CA ASP A 112 5.80 -0.11 14.26
C ASP A 112 4.60 0.86 14.17
N GLU A 113 4.37 1.48 13.00
CA GLU A 113 3.19 2.32 12.78
C GLU A 113 1.90 1.48 12.66
N LEU A 114 1.94 0.31 11.99
CA LEU A 114 0.80 -0.61 11.92
C LEU A 114 0.37 -1.12 13.30
N ASP A 115 1.32 -1.31 14.22
CA ASP A 115 1.04 -1.73 15.59
C ASP A 115 0.17 -0.69 16.34
N ASN A 116 0.19 0.59 15.96
CA ASN A 116 -0.69 1.61 16.53
C ASN A 116 -2.18 1.38 16.20
N TYR A 117 -2.46 0.55 15.19
CA TYR A 117 -3.81 0.21 14.71
C TYR A 117 -4.17 -1.27 14.97
N ASP A 118 -3.38 -1.99 15.78
CA ASP A 118 -3.52 -3.44 16.01
C ASP A 118 -3.53 -4.24 14.68
N ALA A 119 -2.86 -3.73 13.64
CA ALA A 119 -2.85 -4.31 12.29
C ALA A 119 -1.56 -5.09 12.02
N SER A 120 -1.67 -6.22 11.30
CA SER A 120 -0.51 -7.00 10.85
C SER A 120 -0.68 -7.35 9.39
N LEU A 121 0.02 -6.62 8.51
CA LEU A 121 -0.07 -6.76 7.06
C LEU A 121 1.31 -7.10 6.47
N PRO A 122 1.40 -8.06 5.53
CA PRO A 122 2.60 -8.27 4.73
C PRO A 122 3.00 -7.01 3.95
N VAL A 123 4.30 -6.78 3.81
CA VAL A 123 4.88 -5.59 3.18
C VAL A 123 5.67 -5.96 1.92
N PHE A 124 5.26 -5.42 0.78
CA PHE A 124 6.00 -5.47 -0.47
C PHE A 124 7.01 -4.31 -0.46
N ALA A 125 8.24 -4.60 -0.07
CA ALA A 125 9.32 -3.62 -0.10
C ALA A 125 9.80 -3.37 -1.54
N LEU A 126 9.63 -2.15 -2.05
CA LEU A 126 10.11 -1.78 -3.39
C LEU A 126 11.56 -1.32 -3.32
N LEU A 127 12.42 -2.12 -3.95
CA LEU A 127 13.83 -1.81 -4.14
C LEU A 127 13.99 -1.04 -5.46
N GLU A 128 13.92 0.28 -5.38
CA GLU A 128 13.97 1.18 -6.54
C GLU A 128 15.12 2.20 -6.48
N SER A 129 16.04 2.01 -5.55
CA SER A 129 17.28 2.77 -5.42
C SER A 129 18.49 1.84 -5.37
N ALA A 130 19.69 2.39 -5.62
CA ALA A 130 20.93 1.64 -5.45
C ALA A 130 21.17 1.20 -3.99
N ALA A 131 20.75 2.00 -3.01
CA ALA A 131 20.87 1.66 -1.60
C ALA A 131 19.98 0.45 -1.25
N GLY A 132 18.70 0.49 -1.64
CA GLY A 132 17.77 -0.61 -1.43
C GLY A 132 18.22 -1.92 -2.07
N ILE A 133 18.76 -1.87 -3.30
CA ILE A 133 19.31 -3.06 -3.97
C ILE A 133 20.50 -3.65 -3.22
N LEU A 134 21.40 -2.80 -2.70
CA LEU A 134 22.57 -3.26 -1.94
C LEU A 134 22.20 -3.81 -0.54
N ALA A 135 21.08 -3.37 0.02
CA ALA A 135 20.55 -3.81 1.32
C ALA A 135 19.47 -4.91 1.21
N ALA A 136 19.25 -5.47 0.02
CA ALA A 136 18.16 -6.41 -0.23
C ALA A 136 18.15 -7.64 0.71
N PRO A 137 19.29 -8.29 1.04
CA PRO A 137 19.29 -9.41 1.99
C PRO A 137 18.81 -9.01 3.39
N GLU A 138 19.20 -7.83 3.86
CA GLU A 138 18.83 -7.33 5.17
C GLU A 138 17.36 -6.89 5.21
N ILE A 139 16.87 -6.28 4.14
CA ILE A 139 15.45 -5.89 3.99
C ILE A 139 14.57 -7.14 3.99
N ALA A 140 14.94 -8.17 3.21
CA ALA A 140 14.22 -9.43 3.13
C ALA A 140 14.26 -10.27 4.42
N ALA A 141 15.13 -9.93 5.39
CA ALA A 141 15.19 -10.60 6.68
C ALA A 141 14.20 -10.02 7.71
N VAL A 142 13.48 -8.95 7.37
CA VAL A 142 12.44 -8.38 8.23
C VAL A 142 11.20 -9.29 8.14
N PRO A 143 10.62 -9.78 9.27
CA PRO A 143 9.54 -10.77 9.23
C PRO A 143 8.27 -10.39 8.45
N ALA A 144 8.05 -9.10 8.19
CA ALA A 144 6.89 -8.60 7.46
C ALA A 144 7.05 -8.64 5.92
N THR A 145 8.26 -8.86 5.40
CA THR A 145 8.56 -8.90 3.95
C THR A 145 8.43 -10.29 3.34
#